data_AF-A0A957G4N1-F1
#
_entry.id   AF-A0A957G4N1-F1
#
_cell.length_a   1.000
_cell.length_b   1.000
_cell.length_c   1.000
_cell.angle_alpha   90.00
_cell.angle_beta   90.00
_cell.angle_gamma   90.00
#
_symmetry.space_group_name_H-M   'P 1'
#
loop_
_entity.id
_entity.type
_entity.pdbx_description
1 polymer ?
#
loop_
_entity_poly.entity_id
_entity_poly.type
_entity_poly.pdbx_seq_one_letter_code
_entity_poly.pdbx_strand_id
1 'polypeptide(L)' 'GETSHAQFWDASDYGLNLIYAGHYATETVGVQALGQHLQEKFTLETRFFDFPTGM' A
#
# COMPACT_ATOMS: atom_id res chain seq x y z
N GLY A 1 -0.20 2.55 -4.63
CA GLY A 1 -0.76 2.20 -5.94
C GLY A 1 0.30 2.36 -7.00
N GLU A 2 0.24 1.53 -8.04
CA GLU A 2 1.15 1.54 -9.20
C GLU A 2 0.80 2.68 -10.17
N THR A 3 1.81 3.27 -10.82
CA THR A 3 1.60 4.24 -11.91
C THR A 3 1.44 3.53 -13.26
N SER A 4 0.54 4.01 -14.12
CA SER A 4 0.52 3.64 -15.54
C SER A 4 0.37 4.88 -16.43
N HIS A 5 1.20 4.98 -17.46
CA HIS A 5 1.14 6.08 -18.42
C HIS A 5 -0.23 6.20 -19.12
N ALA A 6 -0.96 5.09 -19.26
CA ALA A 6 -2.29 5.09 -19.86
C ALA A 6 -3.31 5.90 -19.03
N GLN A 7 -3.13 5.97 -17.70
CA GLN A 7 -4.06 6.62 -16.78
C GLN A 7 -3.93 8.15 -16.77
N PHE A 8 -2.90 8.71 -17.41
CA PHE A 8 -2.66 10.16 -17.45
C PHE A 8 -3.78 10.91 -18.19
N TRP A 9 -4.14 10.43 -19.39
CA TRP A 9 -5.13 11.10 -20.22
C TRP A 9 -6.52 11.04 -19.60
N ASP A 10 -6.93 9.88 -19.07
CA ASP A 10 -8.20 9.77 -18.36
C ASP A 10 -8.28 10.75 -17.17
N ALA A 11 -7.24 10.82 -16.33
CA ALA A 11 -7.23 11.74 -15.20
C ALA A 11 -7.29 13.21 -15.65
N SER A 12 -6.58 13.57 -16.72
CA SER A 12 -6.59 14.91 -17.30
C SER A 12 -7.95 15.28 -17.89
N ASP A 13 -8.53 14.40 -18.72
CA ASP A 13 -9.77 14.65 -19.46
C ASP A 13 -10.98 14.74 -18.53
N TYR A 14 -11.00 13.98 -17.43
CA TYR A 14 -12.05 14.04 -16.42
C TYR A 14 -11.79 15.07 -15.31
N GLY A 15 -10.66 15.79 -15.34
CA GLY A 15 -10.29 16.77 -14.31
C GLY A 15 -10.11 16.18 -12.91
N LEU A 16 -9.61 14.93 -12.84
CA LEU A 16 -9.41 14.20 -11.58
C LEU A 16 -8.00 14.43 -11.03
N ASN A 17 -7.91 14.59 -9.72
CA ASN A 17 -6.63 14.56 -9.01
C ASN A 17 -6.25 13.10 -8.72
N LEU A 18 -5.03 12.72 -9.11
CA LEU A 18 -4.54 11.36 -8.96
C LEU A 18 -3.23 11.34 -8.16
N ILE A 19 -3.17 10.49 -7.14
CA ILE A 19 -2.00 10.33 -6.27
C ILE A 19 -1.57 8.87 -6.32
N TYR A 20 -0.35 8.63 -6.82
CA TYR A 20 0.30 7.33 -6.78
C TYR A 20 1.31 7.29 -5.64
N ALA A 21 0.88 6.74 -4.49
CA ALA A 21 1.70 6.69 -3.29
C ALA A 21 2.68 5.48 -3.24
N GLY A 22 3.01 4.86 -4.38
CA GLY A 22 3.85 3.65 -4.48
C GLY A 22 3.06 2.38 -4.15
N HIS A 23 3.27 1.30 -4.89
CA HIS A 23 2.51 0.04 -4.73
C HIS A 23 2.78 -0.57 -3.36
N TYR A 24 4.07 -0.82 -3.09
CA TYR A 24 4.54 -1.39 -1.82
C TYR A 24 4.07 -0.56 -0.62
N ALA A 25 4.33 0.75 -0.65
CA ALA A 25 4.01 1.63 0.46
C ALA A 25 2.51 1.65 0.82
N THR A 26 1.60 1.48 -0.16
CA THR A 26 0.16 1.43 0.12
C THR A 26 -0.36 0.07 0.58
N GLU A 27 0.39 -1.01 0.39
CA GLU A 27 -0.07 -2.37 0.68
C GLU A 27 0.52 -2.97 1.96
N THR A 28 1.51 -2.32 2.58
CA THR A 28 2.12 -2.79 3.84
C THR A 28 1.24 -2.57 5.06
N VAL A 29 0.34 -1.57 5.03
CA VAL A 29 -0.50 -1.20 6.19
C VAL A 29 -1.44 -2.33 6.62
N GLY A 30 -1.97 -3.11 5.67
CA GLY A 30 -2.91 -4.20 5.95
C GLY A 30 -2.24 -5.37 6.67
N VAL A 31 -1.06 -5.79 6.21
CA VAL A 31 -0.34 -6.92 6.82
C VAL A 31 0.21 -6.56 8.21
N GLN A 32 0.60 -5.30 8.43
CA GLN A 32 0.99 -4.81 9.76
C GLN A 32 -0.18 -4.83 10.74
N ALA A 33 -1.35 -4.34 10.31
CA ALA A 33 -2.58 -4.37 11.13
C ALA A 33 -3.02 -5.81 11.45
N LEU A 34 -2.90 -6.73 10.48
CA LEU A 34 -3.15 -8.16 10.71
C LEU A 34 -2.21 -8.74 11.77
N GLY A 35 -0.91 -8.42 11.68
CA GLY A 35 0.08 -8.84 12.67
C GLY A 35 -0.33 -8.39 14.08
N GLN A 36 -0.64 -7.10 14.25
CA GLN A 36 -1.10 -6.56 15.53
C GLN A 36 -2.36 -7.28 16.05
N HIS A 37 -3.36 -7.48 15.19
CA HIS A 37 -4.60 -8.18 15.57
C HIS A 37 -4.35 -9.60 16.07
N LEU A 38 -3.40 -10.32 15.45
CA LEU A 38 -3.02 -11.68 15.87
C LEU A 38 -2.25 -11.70 17.19
N GLN A 39 -1.37 -10.71 17.43
CA GLN A 39 -0.68 -10.56 18.71
C GLN A 39 -1.69 -10.36 19.86
N GLU A 40 -2.65 -9.46 19.68
CA GLU A 40 -3.65 -9.13 20.70
C GLU A 40 -4.58 -10.30 21.00
N LYS A 41 -5.00 -11.04 19.97
CA LYS A 41 -6.01 -12.10 20.11
C LYS A 41 -5.45 -13.43 20.59
N PHE A 42 -4.21 -13.74 20.22
CA PHE A 42 -3.64 -15.08 20.40
C PHE A 42 -2.31 -15.09 21.17
N THR A 43 -1.84 -13.93 21.64
CA THR A 43 -0.56 -13.79 22.36
C THR A 43 0.61 -14.35 21.55
N LEU A 44 0.55 -14.17 20.22
CA LEU A 44 1.61 -14.56 19.30
C LEU A 44 2.64 -13.44 19.19
N GLU A 45 3.89 -13.80 18.95
CA GLU A 45 4.88 -12.84 18.48
C GLU A 45 4.74 -12.71 16.96
N THR A 46 4.68 -11.47 16.45
CA THR A 46 4.71 -11.23 15.00
C THR A 46 5.74 -10.15 14.68
N ARG A 47 6.44 -10.32 13.55
CA ARG A 47 7.43 -9.36 13.07
C ARG A 47 7.13 -9.01 11.61
N PHE A 48 7.06 -7.73 11.32
CA PHE A 48 7.02 -7.24 9.95
C PHE A 48 8.45 -7.09 9.42
N PHE A 49 8.70 -7.60 8.20
CA PHE A 49 9.97 -7.44 7.52
C PHE A 49 9.79 -6.45 6.37
N ASP A 50 10.39 -5.27 6.54
CA ASP A 50 10.31 -4.19 5.58
C ASP A 50 11.38 -4.36 4.49
N PHE A 51 10.94 -4.49 3.24
CA PHE A 51 11.76 -4.68 2.05
C PHE A 51 11.22 -3.77 0.93
N PRO A 52 11.44 -2.45 1.04
CA PRO A 52 10.91 -1.49 0.08
C PRO A 52 11.51 -1.72 -1.30
N THR A 53 10.65 -1.73 -2.32
CA THR A 53 11.06 -1.96 -3.72
C THR A 53 11.52 -0.70 -4.45
N GLY A 54 11.21 0.49 -3.91
CA GLY A 54 11.53 1.77 -4.53
C GLY A 54 10.69 2.09 -5.78
N MET A 55 9.61 1.33 -6.02
CA MET A 55 8.60 1.55 -7.05
C MET A 55 7.31 2.14 -6.47
#